data_AF-A0A2E5WNT9-F1
#
_entry.id   AF-A0A2E5WNT9-F1
#
_cell.length_a   1.000
_cell.length_b   1.000
_cell.length_c   1.000
_cell.angle_alpha   90.00
_cell.angle_beta   90.00
_cell.angle_gamma   90.00
#
_symmetry.space_group_name_H-M   'P 1'
#
loop_
_entity.id
_entity.type
_entity.pdbx_description
1 polymer ?
#
loop_
_entity_poly.entity_id
_entity_poly.type
_entity_poly.pdbx_seq_one_letter_code
_entity_poly.pdbx_strand_id
1 'polypeptide(L)'
;MVFCVIVNKNTDLICKKIKNFDKKYTLCNYKNDKDFEQLHTYKDINGYKKYKVELYGKKKGRANSENKYEFAPPIDNELYFGNILLLMKNKETDEYEDLTKEVWEKMYEKLFGGFEDIGGLSINQNGEYVDDEERSVDSESYDEEDYTQQGYLKDDFVIEDDELVEEEYLYNDDISYKIEDETDSSFYDSD
;
A
#
# COMPACT_ATOMS: atom_id res chain seq x y z
N MET A 1 -23.00 14.83 -12.74
CA MET A 1 -21.56 14.79 -13.13
C MET A 1 -20.84 14.29 -11.91
N VAL A 2 -19.84 13.44 -12.07
CA VAL A 2 -19.06 12.96 -10.93
C VAL A 2 -17.58 12.94 -11.24
N PHE A 3 -16.75 12.85 -10.22
CA PHE A 3 -15.31 12.67 -10.33
C PHE A 3 -14.94 11.19 -10.45
N CYS A 4 -13.94 10.90 -11.29
CA CYS A 4 -13.27 9.61 -11.38
C CYS A 4 -11.76 9.79 -11.27
N VAL A 5 -11.08 8.69 -10.95
CA VAL A 5 -9.61 8.64 -10.92
C VAL A 5 -9.12 7.79 -12.09
N ILE A 6 -8.07 8.26 -12.74
CA ILE A 6 -7.33 7.51 -13.75
C ILE A 6 -5.93 7.27 -13.19
N VAL A 7 -5.56 6.01 -13.03
CA VAL A 7 -4.20 5.58 -12.75
C VAL A 7 -3.44 5.56 -14.07
N ASN A 8 -2.46 6.44 -14.22
CA ASN A 8 -1.54 6.44 -15.34
C ASN A 8 -0.57 5.26 -15.23
N LYS A 9 -0.02 4.81 -16.36
CA LYS A 9 1.01 3.76 -16.38
C LYS A 9 2.26 4.10 -15.58
N ASN A 10 2.52 5.40 -15.36
CA ASN A 10 3.62 5.94 -14.56
C ASN A 10 3.21 6.20 -13.10
N THR A 11 2.24 5.44 -12.57
CA THR A 11 1.73 5.53 -11.17
C THR A 11 0.99 6.80 -10.78
N ASP A 12 0.97 7.85 -11.61
CA ASP A 12 0.23 9.09 -11.30
C ASP A 12 -1.29 8.87 -11.22
N LEU A 13 -1.92 9.48 -10.21
CA LEU A 13 -3.38 9.53 -10.06
C LEU A 13 -3.92 10.84 -10.64
N ILE A 14 -4.73 10.74 -11.69
CA ILE A 14 -5.35 11.89 -12.37
C ILE A 14 -6.84 11.90 -12.06
N CYS A 15 -7.31 12.95 -11.38
CA CYS A 15 -8.73 13.17 -11.15
C CYS A 15 -9.39 13.87 -12.36
N LYS A 16 -10.54 13.35 -12.83
CA LYS A 16 -11.33 13.95 -13.93
C LYS A 16 -12.80 14.03 -13.58
N LYS A 17 -13.45 15.13 -13.95
CA LYS A 17 -14.90 15.29 -13.84
C LYS A 17 -15.59 14.82 -15.11
N ILE A 18 -16.56 13.90 -14.99
CA ILE A 18 -17.22 13.25 -16.12
C ILE A 18 -18.75 13.32 -16.03
N LYS A 19 -19.40 13.34 -17.20
CA LYS A 19 -20.87 13.35 -17.33
C LYS A 19 -21.43 12.03 -17.86
N ASN A 20 -20.68 11.36 -18.72
CA ASN A 20 -21.13 10.20 -19.49
C ASN A 20 -20.13 9.06 -19.33
N PHE A 21 -20.67 7.84 -19.19
CA PHE A 21 -19.93 6.61 -18.91
C PHE A 21 -20.04 5.56 -20.02
N ASP A 22 -20.64 5.88 -21.17
CA ASP A 22 -20.89 4.93 -22.26
C ASP A 22 -19.58 4.49 -22.94
N LYS A 23 -18.58 5.38 -22.99
CA LYS A 23 -17.28 5.15 -23.65
C LYS A 23 -16.11 5.25 -22.67
N LYS A 24 -16.14 4.44 -21.60
CA LYS A 24 -15.11 4.40 -20.55
C LYS A 24 -13.68 4.33 -21.10
N TYR A 25 -13.45 3.55 -22.15
CA TYR A 25 -12.13 3.39 -22.78
C TYR A 25 -11.53 4.72 -23.27
N THR A 26 -12.36 5.69 -23.68
CA THR A 26 -11.88 7.00 -24.13
C THR A 26 -11.35 7.86 -22.97
N LEU A 27 -11.85 7.65 -21.74
CA LEU A 27 -11.34 8.31 -20.54
C LEU A 27 -9.89 7.93 -20.25
N CYS A 28 -9.52 6.68 -20.56
CA CYS A 28 -8.16 6.15 -20.50
C CYS A 28 -7.31 6.47 -21.75
N ASN A 29 -7.78 7.34 -22.65
CA ASN A 29 -7.11 7.69 -23.91
C ASN A 29 -6.92 6.51 -24.89
N TYR A 30 -7.77 5.48 -24.81
CA TYR A 30 -7.76 4.41 -25.80
C TYR A 30 -8.56 4.78 -27.05
N LYS A 31 -8.05 4.38 -28.22
CA LYS A 31 -8.70 4.62 -29.52
C LYS A 31 -9.97 3.76 -29.71
N ASN A 32 -9.98 2.58 -29.11
CA ASN A 32 -11.07 1.61 -29.17
C ASN A 32 -11.16 0.84 -27.85
N ASP A 33 -12.26 0.11 -27.70
CA ASP A 33 -12.60 -0.77 -26.59
C ASP A 33 -11.94 -2.15 -26.67
N LYS A 34 -11.09 -2.41 -27.68
CA LYS A 34 -10.42 -3.70 -27.85
C LYS A 34 -9.59 -4.03 -26.60
N ASP A 35 -9.85 -5.20 -26.01
CA ASP A 35 -9.21 -5.68 -24.77
C ASP A 35 -9.43 -4.75 -23.56
N PHE A 36 -10.40 -3.83 -23.62
CA PHE A 36 -10.79 -2.96 -22.51
C PHE A 36 -11.97 -3.59 -21.77
N GLU A 37 -11.74 -3.99 -20.53
CA GLU A 37 -12.70 -4.73 -19.72
C GLU A 37 -12.72 -4.23 -18.28
N GLN A 38 -13.70 -4.69 -17.51
CA GLN A 38 -13.71 -4.52 -16.07
C GLN A 38 -12.71 -5.52 -15.47
N LEU A 39 -11.65 -5.01 -14.84
CA LEU A 39 -10.55 -5.79 -14.30
C LEU A 39 -10.91 -6.38 -12.94
N HIS A 40 -11.43 -5.54 -12.04
CA HIS A 40 -11.73 -5.91 -10.67
C HIS A 40 -12.78 -4.99 -10.04
N THR A 41 -13.29 -5.35 -8.86
CA THR A 41 -14.15 -4.49 -8.05
C THR A 41 -13.84 -4.66 -6.57
N TYR A 42 -13.26 -3.63 -5.97
CA TYR A 42 -13.10 -3.55 -4.53
C TYR A 42 -14.44 -3.29 -3.86
N LYS A 43 -14.73 -4.05 -2.81
CA LYS A 43 -15.95 -3.97 -1.99
C LYS A 43 -15.54 -4.12 -0.52
N ASP A 44 -16.45 -3.73 0.37
CA ASP A 44 -16.32 -3.98 1.81
C ASP A 44 -15.06 -3.35 2.43
N ILE A 45 -14.60 -2.25 1.83
CA ILE A 45 -13.48 -1.43 2.29
C ILE A 45 -13.86 -0.82 3.65
N ASN A 46 -12.99 -0.96 4.65
CA ASN A 46 -13.26 -0.45 5.99
C ASN A 46 -13.50 1.07 5.97
N GLY A 47 -14.53 1.55 6.68
CA GLY A 47 -14.99 2.96 6.62
C GLY A 47 -15.77 3.35 5.35
N TYR A 48 -15.80 2.49 4.32
CA TYR A 48 -16.43 2.76 3.02
C TYR A 48 -17.36 1.63 2.55
N LYS A 49 -17.92 0.83 3.47
CA LYS A 49 -18.74 -0.36 3.18
C LYS A 49 -19.93 -0.12 2.25
N LYS A 50 -20.49 1.10 2.20
CA LYS A 50 -21.57 1.49 1.28
C LYS A 50 -21.13 1.68 -0.18
N TYR A 51 -19.83 1.74 -0.44
CA TYR A 51 -19.27 1.99 -1.75
C TYR A 51 -18.54 0.77 -2.31
N LYS A 52 -18.47 0.70 -3.63
CA LYS A 52 -17.59 -0.21 -4.38
C LYS A 52 -16.79 0.59 -5.40
N VAL A 53 -15.55 0.17 -5.65
CA VAL A 53 -14.68 0.78 -6.66
C VAL A 53 -14.44 -0.22 -7.78
N GLU A 54 -14.92 0.11 -8.97
CA GLU A 54 -14.76 -0.70 -10.19
C GLU A 54 -13.54 -0.23 -10.97
N LEU A 55 -12.66 -1.16 -11.33
CA LEU A 55 -11.46 -0.92 -12.13
C LEU A 55 -11.72 -1.35 -13.57
N TYR A 56 -11.38 -0.49 -14.54
CA TYR A 56 -11.48 -0.79 -15.97
C TYR A 56 -10.16 -0.50 -16.68
N GLY A 57 -9.72 -1.41 -17.54
CA GLY A 57 -8.42 -1.29 -18.20
C GLY A 57 -8.14 -2.48 -19.10
N LYS A 58 -6.85 -2.77 -19.34
CA LYS A 58 -6.41 -3.87 -20.21
C LYS A 58 -5.45 -4.80 -19.49
N LYS A 59 -5.69 -6.12 -19.59
CA LYS A 59 -4.73 -7.16 -19.20
C LYS A 59 -3.69 -7.48 -20.27
N LYS A 60 -3.83 -6.92 -21.48
CA LYS A 60 -2.92 -7.13 -22.61
C LYS A 60 -2.47 -5.79 -23.18
N GLY A 61 -1.19 -5.70 -23.51
CA GLY A 61 -0.61 -4.51 -24.11
C GLY A 61 0.70 -4.80 -24.84
N ARG A 62 1.36 -3.73 -25.28
CA ARG A 62 2.69 -3.82 -25.91
C ARG A 62 3.76 -3.76 -24.82
N ALA A 63 4.95 -4.27 -25.10
CA ALA A 63 6.11 -4.04 -24.24
C ALA A 63 6.30 -2.54 -23.99
N ASN A 64 6.71 -2.17 -22.77
CA ASN A 64 6.87 -0.79 -22.29
C ASN A 64 5.56 0.00 -22.16
N SER A 65 4.43 -0.68 -22.12
CA SER A 65 3.13 -0.08 -21.81
C SER A 65 2.47 -0.67 -20.56
N GLU A 66 3.22 -1.44 -19.78
CA GLU A 66 2.83 -1.96 -18.48
C GLU A 66 2.49 -0.79 -17.54
N ASN A 67 1.40 -0.96 -16.79
CA ASN A 67 1.05 -0.05 -15.72
C ASN A 67 1.85 -0.45 -14.48
N LYS A 68 2.63 0.49 -13.94
CA LYS A 68 3.51 0.26 -12.79
C LYS A 68 2.84 0.50 -11.44
N TYR A 69 1.56 0.84 -11.42
CA TYR A 69 0.84 1.09 -10.18
C TYR A 69 0.59 -0.22 -9.45
N GLU A 70 0.97 -0.26 -8.19
CA GLU A 70 0.72 -1.40 -7.31
C GLU A 70 -0.74 -1.34 -6.85
N PHE A 71 -1.52 -2.34 -7.23
CA PHE A 71 -2.89 -2.46 -6.76
C PHE A 71 -2.92 -3.26 -5.46
N ALA A 72 -3.92 -3.01 -4.63
CA ALA A 72 -4.11 -3.79 -3.42
C ALA A 72 -4.52 -5.24 -3.73
N PRO A 73 -4.33 -6.17 -2.77
CA PRO A 73 -4.88 -7.52 -2.89
C PRO A 73 -6.39 -7.48 -3.20
N PRO A 74 -6.92 -8.39 -4.04
CA PRO A 74 -6.29 -9.63 -4.53
C PRO A 74 -5.63 -9.51 -5.92
N ILE A 75 -5.52 -8.30 -6.47
CA ILE A 75 -5.00 -8.07 -7.84
C ILE A 75 -3.59 -7.48 -7.87
N ASP A 76 -2.92 -7.46 -6.73
CA ASP A 76 -1.53 -7.03 -6.52
C ASP A 76 -0.54 -7.81 -7.40
N ASN A 77 -0.85 -9.07 -7.70
CA ASN A 77 -0.02 -9.94 -8.54
C ASN A 77 -0.38 -9.90 -10.04
N GLU A 78 -1.41 -9.13 -10.43
CA GLU A 78 -1.83 -9.03 -11.84
C GLU A 78 -1.07 -7.94 -12.59
N LEU A 79 -0.62 -8.25 -13.82
CA LEU A 79 -0.01 -7.28 -14.71
C LEU A 79 -1.06 -6.61 -15.62
N TYR A 80 -1.13 -5.29 -15.57
CA TYR A 80 -2.00 -4.48 -16.41
C TYR A 80 -1.23 -3.56 -17.35
N PHE A 81 -1.91 -3.02 -18.37
CA PHE A 81 -1.30 -2.17 -19.38
C PHE A 81 -2.07 -0.87 -19.58
N GLY A 82 -1.33 0.21 -19.85
CA GLY A 82 -1.84 1.54 -20.13
C GLY A 82 -2.51 2.19 -18.91
N ASN A 83 -3.46 3.08 -19.17
CA ASN A 83 -4.20 3.76 -18.12
C ASN A 83 -5.37 2.93 -17.62
N ILE A 84 -5.60 2.94 -16.31
CA ILE A 84 -6.69 2.24 -15.64
C ILE A 84 -7.67 3.27 -15.08
N LEU A 85 -8.96 3.05 -15.30
CA LEU A 85 -10.04 3.89 -14.81
C LEU A 85 -10.60 3.30 -13.53
N LEU A 86 -10.77 4.14 -12.52
CA LEU A 86 -11.42 3.82 -11.26
C LEU A 86 -12.72 4.60 -11.16
N LEU A 87 -13.82 3.88 -10.96
CA LEU A 87 -15.14 4.45 -10.77
C LEU A 87 -15.70 3.99 -9.43
N MET A 88 -16.20 4.94 -8.63
CA MET A 88 -16.92 4.61 -7.41
C MET A 88 -18.42 4.56 -7.67
N LYS A 89 -19.08 3.58 -7.05
CA LYS A 89 -20.53 3.48 -7.02
C LYS A 89 -21.04 3.20 -5.62
N ASN A 90 -22.24 3.65 -5.34
CA ASN A 90 -23.01 3.17 -4.20
C ASN A 90 -23.42 1.70 -4.43
N LYS A 91 -23.20 0.82 -3.44
CA LYS A 91 -23.51 -0.62 -3.56
C LYS A 91 -25.01 -0.89 -3.64
N GLU A 92 -25.85 -0.08 -3.00
CA GLU A 92 -27.29 -0.28 -2.91
C GLU A 92 -28.02 0.27 -4.12
N THR A 93 -27.68 1.49 -4.56
CA THR A 93 -28.36 2.15 -5.69
C THR A 93 -27.72 1.85 -7.05
N ASP A 94 -26.49 1.33 -7.06
CA ASP A 94 -25.62 1.20 -8.24
C ASP A 94 -25.35 2.52 -8.99
N GLU A 95 -25.61 3.66 -8.34
CA GLU A 95 -25.35 4.98 -8.90
C GLU A 95 -23.87 5.36 -8.75
N TYR A 96 -23.35 6.09 -9.74
CA TYR A 96 -21.98 6.60 -9.71
C TYR A 96 -21.84 7.76 -8.71
N GLU A 97 -20.76 7.73 -7.96
CA GLU A 97 -20.42 8.69 -6.89
C GLU A 97 -19.04 9.29 -7.13
N ASP A 98 -18.77 10.42 -6.46
CA ASP A 98 -17.51 11.15 -6.62
C ASP A 98 -16.31 10.38 -6.04
N LEU A 99 -15.40 9.95 -6.92
CA LEU A 99 -14.09 9.43 -6.53
C LEU A 99 -13.01 10.48 -6.83
N THR A 100 -12.51 11.13 -5.78
CA THR A 100 -11.31 11.99 -5.88
C THR A 100 -10.05 11.20 -5.56
N LYS A 101 -8.89 11.80 -5.83
CA LYS A 101 -7.59 11.21 -5.51
C LYS A 101 -7.46 10.93 -4.01
N GLU A 102 -7.84 11.90 -3.18
CA GLU A 102 -7.72 11.84 -1.72
C GLU A 102 -8.64 10.76 -1.12
N VAL A 103 -9.83 10.56 -1.71
CA VAL A 103 -10.75 9.49 -1.30
C VAL A 103 -10.18 8.14 -1.68
N TRP A 104 -9.63 7.99 -2.89
CA TRP A 104 -9.02 6.75 -3.34
C TRP A 104 -7.80 6.37 -2.49
N GLU A 105 -6.92 7.32 -2.16
CA GLU A 105 -5.74 7.07 -1.31
C GLU A 105 -6.14 6.52 0.08
N LYS A 106 -7.17 7.11 0.71
CA LYS A 106 -7.71 6.59 1.97
C LYS A 106 -8.30 5.18 1.85
N MET A 107 -9.03 4.91 0.76
CA MET A 107 -9.56 3.57 0.50
C MET A 107 -8.43 2.57 0.26
N TYR A 108 -7.41 2.97 -0.48
CA TYR A 108 -6.23 2.18 -0.82
C TYR A 108 -5.47 1.78 0.43
N GLU A 109 -5.21 2.70 1.36
CA GLU A 109 -4.60 2.39 2.66
C GLU A 109 -5.39 1.31 3.41
N LYS A 110 -6.72 1.42 3.48
CA LYS A 110 -7.57 0.44 4.16
C LYS A 110 -7.61 -0.93 3.46
N LEU A 111 -7.36 -0.99 2.14
CA LEU A 111 -7.25 -2.24 1.40
C LEU A 111 -5.96 -3.00 1.73
N PHE A 112 -4.89 -2.32 2.13
CA PHE A 112 -3.63 -2.91 2.60
C PHE A 112 -3.64 -3.30 4.09
N GLY A 113 -4.82 -3.36 4.71
CA GLY A 113 -4.99 -3.58 6.15
C GLY A 113 -5.11 -2.29 6.95
N GLY A 114 -4.77 -1.14 6.35
CA GLY A 114 -4.70 0.14 7.03
C GLY A 114 -3.57 0.16 8.05
N PHE A 115 -2.89 1.30 8.18
CA PHE A 115 -2.37 1.61 9.50
C PHE A 115 -3.61 1.83 10.38
N GLU A 116 -3.80 0.97 11.37
CA GLU A 116 -4.50 1.42 12.56
C GLU A 116 -3.72 2.65 13.02
N ASP A 117 -4.41 3.76 13.12
CA ASP A 117 -3.82 4.96 13.68
C ASP A 117 -3.46 4.59 15.10
N ILE A 118 -2.19 4.25 15.36
CA ILE A 118 -1.64 4.01 16.70
C ILE A 118 -1.67 5.31 17.52
N GLY A 119 -2.39 6.34 17.06
CA GLY A 119 -2.96 7.44 17.84
C GLY A 119 -4.06 7.02 18.83
N GLY A 120 -4.10 5.73 19.22
CA GLY A 120 -4.72 5.24 20.44
C GLY A 120 -3.99 5.67 21.73
N LEU A 121 -2.92 6.47 21.64
CA LEU A 121 -2.49 7.31 22.76
C LEU A 121 -3.49 8.46 22.93
N SER A 122 -4.70 8.14 23.41
CA SER A 122 -5.60 9.15 23.92
C SER A 122 -4.92 9.73 25.17
N ILE A 123 -4.67 11.03 25.14
CA ILE A 123 -4.23 11.75 26.33
C ILE A 123 -5.50 12.21 27.03
N ASN A 124 -5.75 11.72 28.24
CA ASN A 124 -6.89 12.18 29.02
C ASN A 124 -6.73 13.69 29.33
N GLN A 125 -7.77 14.34 29.86
CA GLN A 125 -7.72 15.80 30.16
C GLN A 125 -6.60 16.21 31.14
N ASN A 126 -5.92 15.24 31.77
CA ASN A 126 -4.83 15.43 32.72
C ASN A 126 -3.43 15.20 32.12
N GLY A 127 -3.32 14.89 30.83
CA GLY A 127 -2.01 14.69 30.20
C GLY A 127 -1.47 13.26 30.27
N GLU A 128 -2.26 12.30 30.74
CA GLU A 128 -1.84 10.90 30.88
C GLU A 128 -2.25 10.09 29.65
N TYR A 129 -1.31 9.26 29.19
CA TYR A 129 -1.55 8.26 28.16
C TYR A 129 -2.54 7.22 28.71
N VAL A 130 -3.70 7.10 28.07
CA VAL A 130 -4.62 5.98 28.28
C VAL A 130 -4.48 5.01 27.12
N ASP A 131 -4.08 3.79 27.46
CA ASP A 131 -4.09 2.62 26.60
C ASP A 131 -5.54 2.15 26.43
N ASP A 132 -6.11 2.38 25.25
CA ASP A 132 -7.44 1.90 24.84
C ASP A 132 -7.30 0.80 23.76
N GLU A 133 -6.20 0.04 23.81
CA GLU A 133 -6.05 -1.16 22.97
C GLU A 133 -7.10 -2.21 23.37
N GLU A 134 -8.18 -2.31 22.59
CA GLU A 134 -8.89 -3.60 22.48
C GLU A 134 -7.91 -4.61 21.84
N ARG A 135 -7.18 -5.34 22.70
CA ARG A 135 -6.34 -6.48 22.30
C ARG A 135 -7.15 -7.38 21.37
N SER A 136 -6.57 -7.71 20.22
CA SER A 136 -7.17 -8.66 19.28
C SER A 136 -7.45 -9.99 19.99
N VAL A 137 -8.59 -10.60 19.68
CA VAL A 137 -9.10 -11.84 20.32
C VAL A 137 -8.14 -13.04 20.11
N ASP A 138 -7.18 -12.92 19.20
CA ASP A 138 -6.18 -13.94 18.85
C ASP A 138 -4.84 -13.75 19.58
N SER A 139 -4.71 -12.70 20.40
CA SER A 139 -3.54 -12.52 21.26
C SER A 139 -3.70 -13.38 22.51
N GLU A 140 -2.81 -14.35 22.70
CA GLU A 140 -2.71 -15.07 23.97
C GLU A 140 -2.43 -14.06 25.07
N SER A 141 -3.36 -13.94 26.02
CA SER A 141 -3.18 -13.04 27.16
C SER A 141 -2.28 -13.73 28.17
N TYR A 142 -1.06 -13.22 28.30
CA TYR A 142 -0.13 -13.56 29.37
C TYR A 142 -0.38 -12.66 30.58
N ASP A 143 -0.15 -13.18 31.78
CA ASP A 143 -0.26 -12.41 33.02
C ASP A 143 0.92 -11.43 33.12
N GLU A 144 0.79 -10.33 33.89
CA GLU A 144 1.90 -9.38 34.08
C GLU A 144 3.18 -10.04 34.60
N GLU A 145 3.03 -11.17 35.31
CA GLU A 145 4.11 -11.98 35.86
C GLU A 145 4.93 -12.70 34.78
N ASP A 146 4.36 -12.90 33.59
CA ASP A 146 5.02 -13.53 32.45
C ASP A 146 5.95 -12.57 31.71
N TYR A 147 5.95 -11.27 32.05
CA TYR A 147 6.81 -10.27 31.43
C TYR A 147 8.04 -9.96 32.28
N THR A 148 9.15 -9.62 31.62
CA THR A 148 10.33 -9.00 32.21
C THR A 148 10.02 -7.57 32.63
N GLN A 149 10.90 -6.97 33.43
CA GLN A 149 10.75 -5.57 33.84
C GLN A 149 10.78 -4.58 32.65
N GLN A 150 11.34 -5.02 31.52
CA GLN A 150 11.45 -4.27 30.27
C GLN A 150 10.28 -4.53 29.32
N GLY A 151 9.32 -5.39 29.71
CA GLY A 151 8.10 -5.66 28.93
C GLY A 151 8.23 -6.77 27.88
N TYR A 152 9.28 -7.58 27.91
CA TYR A 152 9.41 -8.76 27.05
C TYR A 152 8.78 -9.98 27.72
N LEU A 153 8.18 -10.89 26.97
CA LEU A 153 7.67 -12.15 27.50
C LEU A 153 8.84 -13.03 27.96
N LYS A 154 8.77 -13.62 29.16
CA LYS A 154 9.76 -14.55 29.73
C LYS A 154 9.68 -15.92 29.06
N ASP A 155 9.96 -15.95 27.76
CA ASP A 155 10.03 -17.18 26.98
C ASP A 155 11.48 -17.71 26.88
N ASP A 156 11.68 -18.80 26.12
CA ASP A 156 12.99 -19.41 25.88
C ASP A 156 13.98 -18.49 25.12
N PHE A 157 13.58 -17.28 24.71
CA PHE A 157 14.44 -16.29 24.03
C PHE A 157 14.95 -15.20 24.97
N VAL A 158 14.41 -15.07 26.18
CA VAL A 158 14.91 -14.11 27.18
C VAL A 158 16.06 -14.73 27.96
N ILE A 159 17.26 -14.17 27.75
CA ILE A 159 18.46 -14.56 28.48
C ILE A 159 18.59 -13.62 29.69
N GLU A 160 18.75 -14.18 30.88
CA GLU A 160 19.03 -13.38 32.09
C GLU A 160 20.42 -12.72 31.97
N ASP A 161 20.55 -11.48 32.43
CA ASP A 161 21.82 -10.73 32.36
C ASP A 161 22.99 -11.49 33.01
N ASP A 162 22.71 -12.34 34.00
CA ASP A 162 23.69 -13.17 34.70
C ASP A 162 24.21 -14.36 33.85
N GLU A 163 23.52 -14.72 32.76
CA GLU A 163 23.92 -15.73 31.79
C GLU A 163 24.62 -15.15 30.55
N LEU A 164 24.72 -13.81 30.46
CA LEU A 164 25.47 -13.15 29.39
C LEU A 164 26.96 -13.35 29.61
N VAL A 165 27.52 -14.33 28.90
CA VAL A 165 28.98 -14.48 28.79
C VAL A 165 29.47 -13.40 27.83
N GLU A 166 30.28 -12.47 28.34
CA GLU A 166 30.93 -11.43 27.54
C GLU A 166 31.88 -12.12 26.53
N GLU A 167 31.40 -12.41 25.32
CA GLU A 167 32.26 -12.91 24.25
C GLU A 167 33.21 -11.78 23.83
N GLU A 168 34.52 -11.99 24.05
CA GLU A 168 35.55 -11.11 23.49
C GLU A 168 35.47 -11.14 21.96
N TYR A 169 34.94 -10.06 21.38
CA TYR A 169 35.00 -9.82 19.94
C TYR A 169 36.47 -9.73 19.50
N LEU A 170 36.98 -10.81 18.91
CA LEU A 170 38.26 -10.80 18.22
C LEU A 170 38.14 -9.91 16.97
N TYR A 171 38.64 -8.68 17.09
CA TYR A 171 38.89 -7.81 15.93
C TYR A 171 39.91 -8.50 15.01
N ASN A 172 39.42 -9.15 13.96
CA ASN A 172 40.25 -9.59 12.86
C ASN A 172 40.63 -8.36 12.01
N ASP A 173 41.77 -7.77 12.32
CA ASP A 173 42.34 -6.57 11.70
C ASP A 173 42.80 -6.78 10.22
N ASP A 174 42.59 -7.98 9.66
CA ASP A 174 43.11 -8.38 8.35
C ASP A 174 42.10 -8.31 7.18
N ILE A 175 40.88 -7.80 7.38
CA ILE A 175 39.94 -7.63 6.25
C ILE A 175 40.20 -6.28 5.55
N SER A 176 41.22 -6.25 4.69
CA SER A 176 41.39 -5.16 3.72
C SER A 176 40.34 -5.29 2.62
N TYR A 177 39.24 -4.54 2.70
CA TYR A 177 38.32 -4.38 1.58
C TYR A 177 39.02 -3.60 0.45
N LYS A 178 39.42 -4.32 -0.60
CA LYS A 178 39.77 -3.67 -1.88
C LYS A 178 38.47 -3.21 -2.53
N ILE A 179 38.18 -1.92 -2.38
CA ILE A 179 37.16 -1.24 -3.19
C ILE A 179 37.83 -1.00 -4.56
N GLU A 180 37.44 -1.79 -5.55
CA GLU A 180 37.74 -1.49 -6.95
C GLU A 180 36.75 -0.42 -7.42
N ASP A 181 37.16 0.85 -7.33
CA ASP A 181 36.51 1.98 -7.98
C ASP A 181 36.70 1.83 -9.51
N GLU A 182 35.74 1.22 -10.20
CA GLU A 182 35.57 1.41 -11.64
C GLU A 182 34.86 2.75 -11.88
N THR A 183 35.64 3.84 -11.83
CA THR A 183 35.23 5.12 -12.39
C THR A 183 35.33 5.04 -13.92
N ASP A 184 34.23 4.71 -14.59
CA ASP A 184 34.06 4.95 -16.01
C ASP A 184 33.89 6.46 -16.26
N SER A 185 35.00 7.11 -16.60
CA SER A 185 35.06 8.50 -17.03
C SER A 185 36.02 8.64 -18.20
N SER A 186 35.55 9.40 -19.18
CA SER A 186 36.14 9.77 -20.47
C SER A 186 35.80 8.79 -21.61
N PHE A 187 35.33 9.24 -22.77
CA PHE A 187 35.85 10.40 -23.49
C PHE A 187 34.87 10.79 -24.60
N TYR A 188 34.73 12.11 -24.81
CA TYR A 188 34.13 12.70 -26.01
C TYR A 188 34.90 12.23 -27.24
N ASP A 189 34.22 11.88 -28.32
CA ASP A 189 34.75 12.26 -29.63
C ASP A 189 33.66 12.69 -30.59
N SER A 190 33.94 13.83 -31.23
CA SER A 190 33.17 14.44 -32.29
C SER A 190 33.42 13.69 -33.59
N ASP A 191 32.38 13.57 -34.43
CA ASP A 191 32.44 13.86 -35.88
C ASP A 191 31.02 14.06 -36.42
#